data_AF-A0A0F6YI47-F1
#
_entry.id   AF-A0A0F6YI47-F1
#
_cell.length_a   1.000
_cell.length_b   1.000
_cell.length_c   1.000
_cell.angle_alpha   90.00
_cell.angle_beta   90.00
_cell.angle_gamma   90.00
#
_symmetry.space_group_name_H-M   'P 1'
#
loop_
_entity.id
_entity.type
_entity.pdbx_description
1 polymer ?
#
loop_
_entity_poly.entity_id
_entity_poly.type
_entity_poly.pdbx_seq_one_letter_code
_entity_poly.pdbx_strand_id
1 'polypeptide(L)'
;MRRRLFGIGGVALSAAMAQRDPAITRHVAWSTLRGFSEDRLVVLGDDYARDRVLPSIKPDARRLVDEARASGRVLVLISESIDAIVQPVADALGFELVIANALEMDGAEATGVLREPVVGPEIDPKRLRELAARHEIDLARSCGYGTSRSDGVLLSLVGLPCAVDPDRELARVARDLDWPVVRSVREEETR
;
A
#
# COMPACT_ATOMS: atom_id res chain seq x y z
N MET A 1 -7.13 31.76 22.98
CA MET A 1 -6.86 30.31 23.01
C MET A 1 -7.94 29.60 22.19
N ARG A 2 -7.75 29.51 20.87
CA ARG A 2 -8.75 28.98 19.91
C ARG A 2 -8.59 27.47 19.77
N ARG A 3 -9.45 26.69 20.45
CA ARG A 3 -9.66 25.26 20.14
C ARG A 3 -10.18 25.16 18.70
N ARG A 4 -9.37 24.69 17.75
CA ARG A 4 -9.78 24.48 16.35
C ARG A 4 -10.47 23.13 16.21
N LEU A 5 -11.63 23.19 15.55
CA LEU A 5 -12.66 22.18 15.31
C LEU A 5 -12.26 21.05 14.34
N PHE A 6 -11.08 20.44 14.48
CA PHE A 6 -10.67 19.30 13.63
C PHE A 6 -10.88 17.95 14.31
N GLY A 7 -12.05 17.76 14.93
CA GLY A 7 -12.51 16.48 15.46
C GLY A 7 -13.70 15.97 14.66
N ILE A 8 -13.61 14.75 14.13
CA ILE A 8 -14.69 13.98 13.44
C ILE A 8 -15.11 14.55 12.06
N GLY A 9 -15.18 15.87 11.87
CA GLY A 9 -15.63 16.48 10.61
C GLY A 9 -14.74 16.16 9.39
N GLY A 10 -13.42 16.06 9.59
CA GLY A 10 -12.49 15.70 8.50
C GLY A 10 -12.61 14.24 8.06
N VAL A 11 -12.90 13.33 9.00
CA VAL A 11 -13.13 11.90 8.70
C VAL A 11 -14.44 11.71 7.95
N ALA A 12 -15.50 12.40 8.35
CA ALA A 12 -16.79 12.38 7.65
C ALA A 12 -16.71 12.95 6.23
N LEU A 13 -15.93 14.03 6.03
CA LEU A 13 -15.69 14.61 4.71
C LEU A 13 -14.85 13.68 3.81
N SER A 14 -13.83 13.02 4.37
CA SER A 14 -13.03 12.03 3.65
C SER A 14 -13.89 10.84 3.19
N ALA A 15 -14.76 10.32 4.06
CA ALA A 15 -15.69 9.25 3.71
C ALA A 15 -16.71 9.66 2.62
N ALA A 16 -17.15 10.92 2.62
CA ALA A 16 -18.03 11.46 1.58
C ALA A 16 -17.32 11.69 0.24
N MET A 17 -16.04 12.08 0.25
CA MET A 17 -15.21 12.28 -0.95
C MET A 17 -14.72 10.97 -1.58
N ALA A 18 -14.64 9.89 -0.78
CA ALA A 18 -14.31 8.52 -1.22
C ALA A 18 -15.17 8.03 -2.40
N GLN A 19 -16.39 8.55 -2.52
CA GLN A 19 -17.33 8.19 -3.56
C GLN A 19 -17.10 8.90 -4.91
N ARG A 20 -16.18 9.89 -4.98
CA ARG A 20 -15.96 10.72 -6.18
C ARG A 20 -14.57 10.59 -6.79
N ASP A 21 -13.52 10.51 -5.98
CA ASP A 21 -12.14 10.35 -6.45
C ASP A 21 -11.27 9.72 -5.34
N PRO A 22 -10.79 8.47 -5.50
CA PRO A 22 -9.96 7.79 -4.52
C PRO A 22 -8.63 8.51 -4.23
N ALA A 23 -8.05 9.22 -5.19
CA ALA A 23 -6.78 9.92 -5.03
C ALA A 23 -6.93 11.20 -4.18
N ILE A 24 -8.00 11.97 -4.43
CA ILE A 24 -8.34 13.15 -3.62
C ILE A 24 -8.70 12.72 -2.19
N THR A 25 -9.41 11.61 -2.05
CA THR A 25 -9.81 11.09 -0.74
C THR A 25 -8.61 10.75 0.14
N ARG A 26 -7.56 10.14 -0.44
CA ARG A 26 -6.35 9.79 0.31
C ARG A 26 -5.57 11.03 0.73
N HIS A 27 -5.39 12.01 -0.16
CA HIS A 27 -4.74 13.28 0.19
C HIS A 27 -5.52 14.05 1.28
N VAL A 28 -6.86 14.07 1.19
CA VAL A 28 -7.71 14.71 2.21
C VAL A 28 -7.67 13.91 3.53
N ALA A 29 -7.63 12.58 3.48
CA ALA A 29 -7.54 11.73 4.66
C ALA A 29 -6.27 12.05 5.47
N TRP A 30 -5.12 12.18 4.81
CA TRP A 30 -3.85 12.50 5.47
C TRP A 30 -3.82 13.91 6.07
N SER A 31 -4.50 14.87 5.45
CA SER A 31 -4.64 16.22 6.01
C SER A 31 -5.34 16.25 7.37
N THR A 32 -6.16 15.23 7.68
CA THR A 32 -6.84 15.10 8.99
C THR A 32 -5.90 14.72 10.12
N LEU A 33 -4.70 14.22 9.80
CA LEU A 33 -3.67 13.84 10.76
C LEU A 33 -2.76 15.02 11.16
N ARG A 34 -2.99 16.23 10.62
CA ARG A 34 -2.26 17.44 11.00
C ARG A 34 -2.30 17.66 12.51
N GLY A 35 -1.13 17.91 13.11
CA GLY A 35 -0.96 18.14 14.55
C GLY A 35 -0.91 16.86 15.39
N PHE A 36 -0.90 15.67 14.77
CA PHE A 36 -0.63 14.43 15.49
C PHE A 36 0.87 14.30 15.70
N SER A 37 1.29 13.84 16.88
CA SER A 37 2.70 13.54 17.11
C SER A 37 3.13 12.27 16.37
N GLU A 38 4.42 12.15 16.07
CA GLU A 38 4.99 10.93 15.47
C GLU A 38 4.64 9.67 16.28
N ASP A 39 4.88 9.70 17.60
CA ASP A 39 4.53 8.58 18.49
C ASP A 39 3.06 8.19 18.40
N ARG A 40 2.17 9.18 18.28
CA ARG A 40 0.74 8.92 18.16
C ARG A 40 0.40 8.29 16.83
N LEU A 41 1.05 8.70 15.75
CA LEU A 41 0.86 8.08 14.43
C LEU A 41 1.32 6.63 14.44
N VAL A 42 2.46 6.34 15.07
CA VAL A 42 2.98 4.96 15.20
C VAL A 42 1.98 4.09 15.96
N VAL A 43 1.50 4.53 17.13
CA VAL A 43 0.53 3.75 17.93
C VAL A 43 -0.78 3.51 17.16
N LEU A 44 -1.35 4.56 16.56
CA LEU A 44 -2.61 4.42 15.82
C LEU A 44 -2.45 3.59 14.54
N GLY A 45 -1.30 3.69 13.90
CA GLY A 45 -0.94 2.91 12.72
C GLY A 45 -0.80 1.42 13.04
N ASP A 46 -0.12 1.08 14.14
CA ASP A 46 -0.02 -0.29 14.65
C ASP A 46 -1.39 -0.87 15.00
N ASP A 47 -2.20 -0.12 15.76
CA ASP A 47 -3.57 -0.53 16.11
C ASP A 47 -4.41 -0.79 14.85
N TYR A 48 -4.35 0.11 13.88
CA TYR A 48 -5.09 -0.06 12.62
C TYR A 48 -4.59 -1.25 11.80
N ALA A 49 -3.28 -1.43 11.70
CA ALA A 49 -2.66 -2.55 11.01
C ALA A 49 -3.08 -3.88 11.64
N ARG A 50 -2.96 -4.00 12.96
CA ARG A 50 -3.29 -5.20 13.73
C ARG A 50 -4.77 -5.54 13.73
N ASP A 51 -5.63 -4.55 13.92
CA ASP A 51 -7.05 -4.78 14.17
C ASP A 51 -7.89 -4.75 12.88
N ARG A 52 -7.36 -4.19 11.78
CA ARG A 52 -8.09 -4.03 10.51
C ARG A 52 -7.38 -4.61 9.30
N VAL A 53 -6.08 -4.37 9.14
CA VAL A 53 -5.36 -4.76 7.91
C VAL A 53 -4.97 -6.23 7.95
N LEU A 54 -4.22 -6.67 8.96
CA LEU A 54 -3.74 -8.05 9.08
C LEU A 54 -4.87 -9.10 9.06
N PRO A 55 -6.02 -8.89 9.72
CA PRO A 55 -7.15 -9.83 9.65
C PRO A 55 -7.83 -9.88 8.28
N SER A 56 -7.66 -8.83 7.45
CA SER A 56 -8.23 -8.77 6.10
C SER A 56 -7.37 -9.45 5.03
N ILE A 57 -6.13 -9.83 5.38
CA ILE A 57 -5.21 -10.50 4.44
C ILE A 57 -5.71 -11.92 4.17
N LYS A 58 -5.92 -12.22 2.89
CA LYS A 58 -6.39 -13.54 2.46
C LYS A 58 -5.37 -14.63 2.81
N PRO A 59 -5.80 -15.82 3.25
CA PRO A 59 -4.89 -16.93 3.57
C PRO A 59 -3.92 -17.28 2.44
N ASP A 60 -4.39 -17.25 1.18
CA ASP A 60 -3.53 -17.52 0.02
C ASP A 60 -2.46 -16.45 -0.18
N ALA A 61 -2.77 -15.17 0.05
CA ALA A 61 -1.77 -14.10 -0.02
C ALA A 61 -0.71 -14.27 1.08
N ARG A 62 -1.14 -14.62 2.30
CA ARG A 62 -0.23 -14.93 3.40
C ARG A 62 0.69 -16.10 3.06
N ARG A 63 0.13 -17.17 2.51
CA ARG A 63 0.90 -18.35 2.07
C ARG A 63 1.94 -18.01 1.01
N LEU A 64 1.59 -17.18 0.01
CA LEU A 64 2.54 -16.76 -1.02
C LEU A 64 3.72 -15.97 -0.43
N VAL A 65 3.45 -15.08 0.54
CA VAL A 65 4.51 -14.35 1.25
C VAL A 65 5.39 -15.32 2.03
N ASP A 66 4.79 -16.28 2.76
CA ASP A 66 5.53 -17.27 3.54
C ASP A 66 6.38 -18.20 2.66
N GLU A 67 5.86 -18.65 1.52
CA GLU A 67 6.58 -19.47 0.53
C GLU A 67 7.75 -18.70 -0.11
N ALA A 68 7.53 -17.43 -0.47
CA ALA A 68 8.57 -16.56 -1.01
C ALA A 68 9.70 -16.33 0.00
N ARG A 69 9.35 -16.07 1.27
CA ARG A 69 10.31 -15.93 2.38
C ARG A 69 11.07 -17.22 2.63
N ALA A 70 10.39 -18.36 2.68
CA ALA A 70 11.02 -19.68 2.87
C ALA A 70 11.98 -20.04 1.73
N SER A 71 11.75 -19.48 0.54
CA SER A 71 12.63 -19.62 -0.62
C SER A 71 13.81 -18.65 -0.63
N GLY A 72 13.99 -17.85 0.43
CA GLY A 72 15.08 -16.86 0.54
C GLY A 72 14.94 -15.66 -0.41
N ARG A 73 13.72 -15.36 -0.88
CA ARG A 73 13.46 -14.20 -1.73
C ARG A 73 13.38 -12.94 -0.88
N VAL A 74 13.92 -11.85 -1.41
CA VAL A 74 13.72 -10.51 -0.82
C VAL A 74 12.28 -10.07 -1.03
N LEU A 75 11.62 -9.67 0.04
CA LEU A 75 10.24 -9.24 0.05
C LEU A 75 10.15 -7.71 0.08
N VAL A 76 9.49 -7.15 -0.94
CA VAL A 76 9.27 -5.70 -1.08
C VAL A 76 7.78 -5.40 -1.05
N LEU A 77 7.35 -4.56 -0.09
CA LEU A 77 5.97 -4.07 0.00
C LEU A 77 5.90 -2.65 -0.57
N ILE A 78 4.99 -2.43 -1.52
CA ILE A 78 4.80 -1.13 -2.17
C ILE A 78 3.35 -0.68 -1.92
N SER A 79 3.17 0.54 -1.40
CA SER A 79 1.84 1.04 -1.03
C SER A 79 1.75 2.56 -1.14
N GLU A 80 0.58 3.05 -1.57
CA GLU A 80 0.20 4.47 -1.47
C GLU A 80 -0.18 4.90 -0.04
N SER A 81 -0.30 3.95 0.90
CA SER A 81 -0.60 4.26 2.31
C SER A 81 0.63 4.81 3.04
N ILE A 82 0.40 5.46 4.19
CA ILE A 82 1.48 5.96 5.04
C ILE A 82 2.21 4.82 5.76
N ASP A 83 3.51 5.00 5.95
CA ASP A 83 4.45 4.13 6.64
C ASP A 83 3.99 3.74 8.04
N ALA A 84 3.37 4.64 8.79
CA ALA A 84 2.79 4.34 10.10
C ALA A 84 1.83 3.13 10.08
N ILE A 85 1.12 2.90 8.97
CA ILE A 85 0.23 1.74 8.78
C ILE A 85 0.95 0.59 8.07
N VAL A 86 1.76 0.91 7.06
CA VAL A 86 2.37 -0.09 6.18
C VAL A 86 3.49 -0.85 6.89
N GLN A 87 4.27 -0.17 7.75
CA GLN A 87 5.42 -0.78 8.42
C GLN A 87 5.01 -1.90 9.39
N PRO A 88 4.00 -1.74 10.27
CA PRO A 88 3.55 -2.85 11.12
C PRO A 88 3.06 -4.07 10.32
N VAL A 89 2.44 -3.84 9.15
CA VAL A 89 2.03 -4.92 8.24
C VAL A 89 3.25 -5.61 7.64
N ALA A 90 4.22 -4.83 7.17
CA ALA A 90 5.48 -5.34 6.63
C ALA A 90 6.19 -6.21 7.68
N ASP A 91 6.35 -5.71 8.90
CA ASP A 91 7.03 -6.39 10.01
C ASP A 91 6.32 -7.71 10.37
N ALA A 92 4.98 -7.68 10.50
CA ALA A 92 4.18 -8.86 10.85
C ALA A 92 4.19 -9.96 9.76
N LEU A 93 4.44 -9.58 8.51
CA LEU A 93 4.52 -10.48 7.36
C LEU A 93 5.97 -10.86 7.00
N GLY A 94 6.96 -10.16 7.56
CA GLY A 94 8.37 -10.37 7.28
C GLY A 94 8.85 -9.76 5.96
N PHE A 95 8.26 -8.65 5.50
CA PHE A 95 8.83 -7.88 4.40
C PHE A 95 10.08 -7.14 4.85
N GLU A 96 11.17 -7.23 4.09
CA GLU A 96 12.41 -6.53 4.45
C GLU A 96 12.44 -5.09 3.95
N LEU A 97 11.79 -4.81 2.83
CA LEU A 97 11.82 -3.51 2.16
C LEU A 97 10.41 -2.96 1.97
N VAL A 98 10.26 -1.65 2.20
CA VAL A 98 8.98 -0.95 2.07
C VAL A 98 9.14 0.32 1.23
N ILE A 99 8.25 0.50 0.27
CA ILE A 99 7.99 1.76 -0.40
C ILE A 99 6.59 2.22 0.01
N ALA A 100 6.53 3.19 0.92
CA ALA A 100 5.30 3.78 1.41
C ALA A 100 5.38 5.32 1.37
N ASN A 101 4.23 5.97 1.51
CA ASN A 101 4.16 7.39 1.81
C ASN A 101 4.57 7.64 3.27
N ALA A 102 4.99 8.86 3.57
CA ALA A 102 5.22 9.31 4.94
C ALA A 102 4.62 10.71 5.10
N LEU A 103 4.27 11.11 6.31
CA LEU A 103 3.87 12.49 6.56
C LEU A 103 5.12 13.36 6.74
N GLU A 104 5.05 14.59 6.23
CA GLU A 104 6.00 15.62 6.59
C GLU A 104 5.77 16.02 8.06
N MET A 105 6.88 16.21 8.78
CA MET A 105 6.89 16.54 10.20
C MET A 105 7.47 17.95 10.40
N ASP A 106 6.82 18.75 11.23
CA ASP A 106 7.35 20.01 11.76
C ASP A 106 7.60 19.84 13.26
N GLY A 107 8.88 19.65 13.61
CA GLY A 107 9.27 19.16 14.93
C GLY A 107 8.72 17.76 15.17
N ALA A 108 7.90 17.62 16.22
CA ALA A 108 7.30 16.33 16.59
C ALA A 108 5.89 16.12 16.01
N GLU A 109 5.33 17.10 15.29
CA GLU A 109 3.94 17.08 14.82
C GLU A 109 3.85 16.96 13.29
N ALA A 110 2.90 16.16 12.81
CA ALA A 110 2.65 16.02 11.38
C ALA A 110 2.04 17.30 10.80
N THR A 111 2.55 17.74 9.65
CA THR A 111 1.99 18.88 8.92
C THR A 111 0.68 18.51 8.21
N GLY A 112 0.36 17.21 8.09
CA GLY A 112 -0.77 16.69 7.32
C GLY A 112 -0.54 16.73 5.80
N VAL A 113 0.69 16.96 5.37
CA VAL A 113 1.13 16.86 3.97
C VAL A 113 2.02 15.62 3.85
N LEU A 114 2.00 14.96 2.69
CA LEU A 114 2.90 13.85 2.41
C LEU A 114 4.33 14.37 2.17
N ARG A 115 5.32 13.67 2.72
CA ARG A 115 6.74 13.92 2.49
C ARG A 115 7.13 13.41 1.09
N GLU A 116 7.82 14.24 0.32
CA GLU A 116 8.36 13.85 -0.97
C GLU A 116 9.54 12.85 -0.83
N PRO A 117 9.71 11.90 -1.77
CA PRO A 117 8.86 11.65 -2.93
C PRO A 117 7.56 10.91 -2.57
N VAL A 118 6.42 11.41 -3.03
CA VAL A 118 5.11 10.77 -2.85
C VAL A 118 4.97 9.51 -3.70
N VAL A 119 4.49 8.42 -3.10
CA VAL A 119 3.99 7.24 -3.81
C VAL A 119 2.58 7.56 -4.31
N GLY A 120 2.47 7.87 -5.59
CA GLY A 120 1.19 8.09 -6.25
C GLY A 120 0.53 6.78 -6.70
N PRO A 121 -0.61 6.88 -7.42
CA PRO A 121 -1.32 5.72 -7.95
C PRO A 121 -0.44 4.82 -8.79
N GLU A 122 0.45 5.37 -9.60
CA GLU A 122 1.46 4.57 -10.29
C GLU A 122 2.81 4.82 -9.62
N ILE A 123 3.52 3.75 -9.26
CA ILE A 123 4.88 3.86 -8.74
C ILE A 123 5.78 4.48 -9.80
N ASP A 124 6.64 5.45 -9.41
CA ASP A 124 7.71 5.93 -10.27
C ASP A 124 8.67 4.77 -10.60
N PRO A 125 8.81 4.38 -11.89
CA PRO A 125 9.74 3.33 -12.30
C PRO A 125 11.18 3.57 -11.86
N LYS A 126 11.62 4.83 -11.70
CA LYS A 126 12.97 5.15 -11.22
C LYS A 126 13.14 4.72 -9.77
N ARG A 127 12.17 5.02 -8.90
CA ARG A 127 12.20 4.66 -7.48
C ARG A 127 12.32 3.15 -7.27
N LEU A 128 11.56 2.36 -8.03
CA LEU A 128 11.66 0.90 -7.97
C LEU A 128 13.02 0.39 -8.46
N ARG A 129 13.53 0.92 -9.57
CA ARG A 129 14.85 0.53 -10.11
C ARG A 129 16.00 0.92 -9.17
N GLU A 130 15.91 2.07 -8.52
CA GLU A 130 16.90 2.52 -7.52
C GLU A 130 16.91 1.62 -6.29
N LEU A 131 15.73 1.24 -5.78
CA LEU A 131 15.61 0.25 -4.70
C LEU A 131 16.21 -1.08 -5.16
N ALA A 132 15.84 -1.56 -6.34
CA ALA A 132 16.34 -2.83 -6.86
C ALA A 132 17.87 -2.82 -7.00
N ALA A 133 18.45 -1.76 -7.56
CA ALA A 133 19.89 -1.60 -7.71
C ALA A 133 20.62 -1.56 -6.35
N ARG A 134 20.07 -0.85 -5.36
CA ARG A 134 20.66 -0.75 -4.01
C ARG A 134 20.71 -2.10 -3.28
N HIS A 135 19.73 -2.97 -3.56
CA HIS A 135 19.57 -4.25 -2.88
C HIS A 135 19.94 -5.45 -3.78
N GLU A 136 20.60 -5.20 -4.92
CA GLU A 136 21.03 -6.24 -5.88
C GLU A 136 19.88 -7.14 -6.36
N ILE A 137 18.67 -6.57 -6.49
CA ILE A 137 17.46 -7.28 -6.94
C ILE A 137 17.37 -7.23 -8.46
N ASP A 138 17.30 -8.40 -9.08
CA ASP A 138 17.01 -8.54 -10.51
C ASP A 138 15.49 -8.50 -10.75
N LEU A 139 14.99 -7.35 -11.21
CA LEU A 139 13.57 -7.16 -11.53
C LEU A 139 13.09 -8.12 -12.63
N ALA A 140 13.93 -8.46 -13.60
CA ALA A 140 13.56 -9.39 -14.68
C ALA A 140 13.39 -10.84 -14.18
N ARG A 141 13.84 -11.14 -12.96
CA ARG A 141 13.65 -12.44 -12.29
C ARG A 141 12.72 -12.35 -11.08
N SER A 142 12.14 -11.18 -10.84
CA SER A 142 11.25 -10.92 -9.72
C SER A 142 9.79 -11.23 -10.06
N CYS A 143 9.04 -11.65 -9.05
CA CYS A 143 7.58 -11.75 -9.12
C CYS A 143 6.96 -10.42 -8.67
N GLY A 144 5.88 -10.00 -9.33
CA GLY A 144 5.09 -8.85 -8.92
C GLY A 144 3.63 -9.22 -8.82
N TYR A 145 2.94 -8.66 -7.83
CA TYR A 145 1.52 -8.89 -7.59
C TYR A 145 0.79 -7.55 -7.51
N GLY A 146 -0.38 -7.45 -8.15
CA GLY A 146 -1.18 -6.24 -8.19
C GLY A 146 -2.66 -6.53 -8.33
N THR A 147 -3.51 -5.63 -7.83
CA THR A 147 -4.97 -5.80 -7.79
C THR A 147 -5.71 -4.67 -8.51
N SER A 148 -5.07 -3.53 -8.76
CA SER A 148 -5.71 -2.40 -9.43
C SER A 148 -4.86 -1.81 -10.54
N ARG A 149 -5.46 -0.95 -11.37
CA ARG A 149 -4.77 -0.31 -12.51
C ARG A 149 -3.46 0.37 -12.11
N SER A 150 -3.42 0.96 -10.92
CA SER A 150 -2.23 1.51 -10.24
C SER A 150 -0.99 0.61 -10.33
N ASP A 151 -1.20 -0.69 -10.22
CA ASP A 151 -0.13 -1.68 -10.14
C ASP A 151 0.40 -2.06 -11.52
N GLY A 152 -0.27 -1.61 -12.60
CA GLY A 152 0.13 -1.92 -13.97
C GLY A 152 1.57 -1.50 -14.27
N VAL A 153 2.02 -0.35 -13.75
CA VAL A 153 3.41 0.09 -13.91
C VAL A 153 4.36 -0.84 -13.17
N LEU A 154 4.10 -1.17 -11.90
CA LEU A 154 4.89 -2.13 -11.13
C LEU A 154 5.01 -3.48 -11.87
N LEU A 155 3.88 -4.02 -12.30
CA LEU A 155 3.82 -5.32 -12.99
C LEU A 155 4.56 -5.30 -14.33
N SER A 156 4.57 -4.17 -15.03
CA SER A 156 5.32 -4.04 -16.29
C SER A 156 6.85 -4.02 -16.11
N LEU A 157 7.33 -3.79 -14.88
CA LEU A 157 8.76 -3.68 -14.58
C LEU A 157 9.40 -5.00 -14.16
N VAL A 158 8.59 -5.99 -13.78
CA VAL A 158 9.07 -7.30 -13.32
C VAL A 158 8.95 -8.36 -14.43
N GLY A 159 9.78 -9.40 -14.35
CA GLY A 159 9.71 -10.50 -15.34
C GLY A 159 8.57 -11.48 -15.13
N LEU A 160 8.03 -11.57 -13.91
CA LEU A 160 6.95 -12.50 -13.55
C LEU A 160 5.76 -11.76 -12.93
N PRO A 161 4.99 -10.98 -13.72
CA PRO A 161 3.81 -10.28 -13.23
C PRO A 161 2.65 -11.23 -12.96
N CYS A 162 1.82 -10.90 -11.97
CA CYS A 162 0.57 -11.59 -11.70
C CYS A 162 -0.49 -10.60 -11.20
N ALA A 163 -1.63 -10.56 -11.89
CA ALA A 163 -2.78 -9.78 -11.47
C ALA A 163 -3.66 -10.64 -10.53
N VAL A 164 -3.91 -10.17 -9.31
CA VAL A 164 -4.65 -10.89 -8.26
C VAL A 164 -5.95 -10.17 -7.99
N ASP A 165 -7.08 -10.85 -8.17
CA ASP A 165 -8.42 -10.28 -8.09
C ASP A 165 -8.53 -8.90 -8.77
N PRO A 166 -8.05 -8.75 -10.03
CA PRO A 166 -7.86 -7.44 -10.61
C PRO A 166 -9.18 -6.69 -10.81
N ASP A 167 -9.12 -5.37 -10.66
CA ASP A 167 -10.16 -4.48 -11.16
C ASP A 167 -10.36 -4.64 -12.68
N ARG A 168 -11.42 -4.02 -13.22
CA ARG A 168 -11.76 -4.13 -14.64
C ARG A 168 -10.64 -3.63 -15.56
N GLU A 169 -9.89 -2.62 -15.13
CA GLU A 169 -8.85 -1.99 -15.94
C GLU A 169 -7.57 -2.82 -15.94
N LEU A 170 -7.10 -3.28 -14.78
CA LEU A 170 -5.96 -4.18 -14.67
C LEU A 170 -6.26 -5.52 -15.34
N ALA A 171 -7.49 -6.04 -15.24
CA ALA A 171 -7.89 -7.26 -15.94
C ALA A 171 -7.86 -7.09 -17.47
N ARG A 172 -8.00 -5.86 -17.97
CA ARG A 172 -7.81 -5.56 -19.39
C ARG A 172 -6.34 -5.59 -19.77
N VAL A 173 -5.51 -4.86 -19.03
CA VAL A 173 -4.05 -4.83 -19.23
C VAL A 173 -3.46 -6.23 -19.16
N ALA A 174 -3.84 -7.01 -18.16
CA ALA A 174 -3.37 -8.38 -17.99
C ALA A 174 -3.74 -9.27 -19.17
N ARG A 175 -4.93 -9.10 -19.78
CA ARG A 175 -5.29 -9.83 -21.01
C ARG A 175 -4.47 -9.37 -22.20
N ASP A 176 -4.30 -8.06 -22.37
CA ASP A 176 -3.61 -7.49 -23.53
C ASP A 176 -2.10 -7.81 -23.51
N LEU A 177 -1.54 -8.08 -22.33
CA LEU A 177 -0.13 -8.42 -22.12
C LEU A 177 0.11 -9.88 -21.71
N ASP A 178 -0.92 -10.74 -21.81
CA ASP A 178 -0.89 -12.16 -21.41
C ASP A 178 -0.34 -12.41 -19.99
N TRP A 179 -0.60 -11.50 -19.06
CA TRP A 179 -0.24 -11.69 -17.66
C TRP A 179 -1.16 -12.71 -16.97
N PRO A 180 -0.60 -13.62 -16.15
CA PRO A 180 -1.38 -14.50 -15.28
C PRO A 180 -2.37 -13.72 -14.41
N VAL A 181 -3.62 -14.18 -14.38
CA VAL A 181 -4.66 -13.66 -13.51
C VAL A 181 -5.07 -14.72 -12.50
N VAL A 182 -4.97 -14.40 -11.22
CA VAL A 182 -5.46 -15.23 -10.11
C VAL A 182 -6.74 -14.61 -9.58
N ARG A 183 -7.79 -15.42 -9.40
CA ARG A 183 -9.02 -15.01 -8.73
C ARG A 183 -9.20 -15.86 -7.49
N SER A 184 -9.34 -15.20 -6.35
CA SER A 184 -9.71 -15.87 -5.11
C SER A 184 -11.14 -16.42 -5.22
N VAL A 185 -11.33 -17.64 -4.75
CA VAL A 185 -12.67 -18.21 -4.60
C VAL A 185 -13.31 -17.50 -3.40
N ARG A 186 -14.48 -16.89 -3.59
CA ARG A 186 -15.24 -16.38 -2.45
C ARG A 186 -15.77 -17.57 -1.66
N GLU A 187 -15.51 -17.62 -0.36
CA GLU A 187 -16.23 -18.50 0.56
C GLU A 187 -17.66 -17.96 0.76
N GLU A 188 -18.47 -18.01 -0.30
CA GLU A 188 -19.89 -17.69 -0.27
C GLU A 188 -20.67 -18.83 -0.95
N GLU A 189 -20.49 -20.06 -0.46
CA GLU A 189 -21.39 -21.21 -0.72
C GLU A 189 -21.05 -22.40 0.20
N THR A 190 -21.03 -22.16 1.52
CA THR A 190 -21.16 -23.26 2.49
C THR A 190 -21.91 -22.75 3.73
N ARG A 191 -23.20 -22.50 3.55
CA ARG A 191 -24.14 -22.45 4.67
C ARG A 191 -25.53 -22.90 4.25
#